data_AF-A0A2A3JRH9-F1
#
_entry.id   AF-A0A2A3JRH9-F1
#
_cell.length_a   1.000
_cell.length_b   1.000
_cell.length_c   1.000
_cell.angle_alpha   90.00
_cell.angle_beta   90.00
_cell.angle_gamma   90.00
#
_symmetry.space_group_name_H-M   'P 1'
#
loop_
_entity.id
_entity.type
_entity.pdbx_description
1 polymer ?
#
loop_
_entity_poly.entity_id
_entity_poly.type
_entity_poly.pdbx_seq_one_letter_code
_entity_poly.pdbx_strand_id
1 'polypeptide(L)' 'MLAETASQTAYVADYYRYYAGLADKIEGAVLPIDKPDMHVFTKPLPIGVVAAVVPWNAQMFLTATKLARRWRRAARWF' A
#
# COMPACT_ATOMS: atom_id res chain seq x y z
N MET A 1 12.60 -21.98 18.16
CA MET A 1 12.62 -20.50 18.27
C MET A 1 13.23 -19.84 17.04
N LEU A 2 14.52 -20.02 16.70
CA LEU A 2 15.14 -19.38 15.51
C LEU A 2 14.50 -19.78 14.17
N ALA A 3 14.17 -21.06 13.97
CA ALA A 3 13.53 -21.54 12.75
C ALA A 3 12.12 -20.96 12.53
N GLU A 4 11.39 -20.75 13.62
CA GLU A 4 10.06 -20.13 13.60
C GLU A 4 10.16 -18.63 13.33
N THR A 5 11.10 -17.92 13.95
CA THR A 5 11.35 -16.50 13.65
C THR A 5 11.80 -16.30 12.19
N ALA A 6 12.61 -17.21 11.65
CA ALA A 6 13.04 -17.18 10.26
C ALA A 6 11.86 -17.36 9.29
N SER A 7 10.94 -18.32 9.56
CA SER A 7 9.77 -18.53 8.72
C SER A 7 8.79 -17.33 8.76
N GLN A 8 8.59 -16.72 9.93
CA GLN A 8 7.79 -15.50 10.07
C GLN A 8 8.40 -14.31 9.32
N THR A 9 9.73 -14.20 9.31
CA THR A 9 10.44 -13.14 8.58
C THR A 9 10.30 -13.31 7.07
N ALA A 10 10.45 -14.54 6.57
CA ALA A 10 10.27 -14.84 5.15
C ALA A 10 8.84 -14.52 4.69
N TYR A 11 7.83 -14.91 5.47
CA TYR A 11 6.43 -14.60 5.17
C TYR A 11 6.16 -13.09 5.08
N VAL A 12 6.76 -12.31 5.96
CA VAL A 12 6.66 -10.84 5.94
C VAL A 12 7.36 -10.22 4.72
N ALA A 13 8.51 -10.76 4.32
CA ALA A 13 9.23 -10.31 3.13
C ALA A 13 8.40 -10.52 1.85
N ASP A 14 7.74 -11.66 1.72
CA ASP A 14 6.85 -11.93 0.59
C ASP A 14 5.62 -11.03 0.59
N TYR A 15 5.09 -10.72 1.79
CA TYR A 15 4.04 -9.73 1.94
C TYR A 15 4.47 -8.37 1.40
N TYR A 16 5.66 -7.87 1.79
CA TYR A 16 6.16 -6.59 1.26
C TYR A 16 6.34 -6.60 -0.26
N ARG A 17 6.86 -7.70 -0.85
CA ARG A 17 7.00 -7.83 -2.31
C ARG A 17 5.65 -7.77 -3.02
N TYR A 18 4.63 -8.44 -2.50
CA TYR A 18 3.29 -8.42 -3.07
C TYR A 18 2.70 -7.00 -3.14
N TYR A 19 2.80 -6.23 -2.05
CA TYR A 19 2.28 -4.86 -2.02
C TYR A 19 3.15 -3.86 -2.79
N ALA A 20 4.46 -4.12 -2.92
CA ALA A 20 5.34 -3.33 -3.80
C ALA A 20 4.89 -3.43 -5.26
N GLY A 21 4.57 -4.63 -5.75
CA GLY A 21 4.02 -4.85 -7.11
C GLY A 21 2.54 -4.46 -7.28
N LEU A 22 1.92 -3.87 -6.26
CA LEU A 22 0.59 -3.28 -6.31
C LEU A 22 0.64 -1.75 -6.18
N ALA A 23 1.82 -1.17 -5.91
CA ALA A 23 1.99 0.26 -5.72
C ALA A 23 1.92 1.05 -7.04
N ASP A 24 2.34 0.42 -8.14
CA ASP A 24 2.26 0.93 -9.50
C ASP A 24 0.84 0.86 -10.09
N LYS A 25 -0.02 -0.02 -9.57
CA LYS A 25 -1.39 -0.25 -10.07
C LYS A 25 -2.45 0.72 -9.54
N ILE A 26 -2.05 1.85 -8.94
CA ILE A 26 -2.99 2.88 -8.52
C ILE A 26 -3.16 3.88 -9.65
N GLU A 27 -4.18 3.61 -10.46
CA GLU A 27 -4.53 4.44 -11.59
C GLU A 27 -5.72 5.34 -11.25
N GLY A 28 -5.70 6.54 -11.83
CA GLY A 28 -6.86 7.41 -11.89
C GLY A 28 -7.76 6.99 -13.05
N ALA A 29 -9.07 7.22 -12.93
CA ALA A 29 -10.01 7.01 -14.02
C ALA A 29 -10.35 8.35 -14.71
N VAL A 30 -10.41 8.33 -16.04
CA VAL A 30 -11.05 9.37 -16.84
C VAL A 30 -12.53 9.02 -16.97
N LEU A 31 -13.41 9.94 -16.59
CA LEU A 31 -14.85 9.71 -16.68
C LEU A 31 -15.33 10.12 -18.09
N PRO A 32 -16.06 9.26 -18.81
CA PRO A 32 -16.65 9.64 -20.09
C PRO A 32 -17.80 10.62 -19.80
N ILE A 33 -17.59 11.89 -20.14
CA ILE A 33 -18.62 12.93 -20.02
C ILE A 33 -18.99 13.37 -21.44
N ASP A 34 -20.30 13.46 -21.67
CA ASP A 34 -20.93 13.75 -22.97
C ASP A 34 -20.87 15.24 -23.36
N LYS A 35 -20.05 16.05 -22.67
CA LYS A 35 -19.90 17.49 -22.94
C LYS A 35 -18.56 17.75 -23.67
N PRO A 36 -18.59 18.38 -24.85
CA PRO A 36 -17.40 18.52 -25.70
C PRO A 36 -16.26 19.35 -25.09
N ASP A 37 -16.53 20.23 -24.12
CA ASP A 37 -15.53 21.11 -23.49
C ASP A 37 -15.10 20.68 -22.08
N MET A 38 -15.38 19.45 -21.64
CA MET A 38 -15.10 19.04 -20.26
C MET A 38 -14.29 17.75 -20.15
N HIS A 39 -13.01 17.88 -19.81
CA HIS A 39 -12.14 16.75 -19.49
C HIS A 39 -12.12 16.50 -17.99
N VAL A 40 -12.68 15.37 -17.54
CA VAL A 40 -12.78 15.04 -16.10
C VAL A 40 -11.98 13.78 -15.80
N PHE A 41 -11.02 13.92 -14.89
CA PHE A 41 -10.16 12.84 -14.41
C PHE A 41 -10.13 12.81 -12.88
N THR A 42 -9.93 11.61 -12.34
CA THR A 42 -9.72 11.39 -10.91
C THR A 42 -8.23 11.17 -10.65
N LYS A 43 -7.63 11.93 -9.72
CA LYS A 43 -6.23 11.74 -9.32
C LYS A 43 -6.18 11.18 -7.90
N PRO A 44 -5.64 9.97 -7.69
CA PRO A 44 -5.37 9.49 -6.35
C PRO A 44 -4.22 10.30 -5.73
N LEU A 45 -4.46 10.92 -4.57
CA LEU A 45 -3.46 11.64 -3.79
C LEU A 45 -3.15 10.90 -2.48
N PRO A 46 -1.89 10.99 -1.98
CA PRO A 46 -1.57 10.48 -0.65
C PRO A 46 -2.29 11.29 0.42
N ILE A 47 -2.72 10.62 1.48
CA ILE A 47 -3.46 11.25 2.60
C ILE A 47 -2.50 11.93 3.61
N GLY A 48 -1.20 12.03 3.32
CA GLY A 48 -0.18 12.57 4.23
C GLY A 48 0.37 11.56 5.26
N VAL A 49 0.79 12.08 6.42
CA VAL A 49 1.45 11.33 7.51
C VAL A 49 0.45 10.40 8.21
N VAL A 50 0.87 9.17 8.53
CA VAL A 50 0.05 8.17 9.24
C VAL A 50 0.85 7.52 10.35
N ALA A 51 0.31 7.53 11.57
CA ALA A 51 0.83 6.76 12.70
C ALA A 51 0.19 5.35 12.72
N ALA A 52 1.01 4.31 12.89
CA ALA A 52 0.56 2.92 12.95
C ALA A 52 1.00 2.26 14.26
N VAL A 53 0.05 2.04 15.18
CA VAL A 53 0.28 1.31 16.44
C VAL A 53 -0.09 -0.16 16.27
N VAL A 54 0.79 -1.09 16.63
CA VAL A 54 0.56 -2.54 16.50
C VAL A 54 0.54 -3.22 17.88
N PRO A 55 -0.36 -4.21 18.09
CA PRO A 55 -0.38 -5.00 19.32
C PRO A 55 0.79 -5.98 19.39
N TRP A 56 1.13 -6.40 20.61
CA TRP A 56 2.32 -7.21 20.93
C TRP A 56 2.24 -8.68 20.47
N ASN A 57 1.05 -9.18 20.16
CA ASN A 57 0.82 -10.59 19.83
C ASN A 57 1.11 -10.97 18.38
N ALA A 58 1.16 -9.99 17.46
CA ALA A 58 1.38 -10.23 16.03
C ALA A 58 2.16 -9.07 15.39
N GLN A 59 3.27 -8.68 16.03
CA GLN A 59 4.02 -7.47 15.70
C GLN A 59 4.49 -7.45 14.24
N MET A 60 5.12 -8.53 13.75
CA MET A 60 5.71 -8.54 12.42
C MET A 60 4.64 -8.51 11.31
N PHE A 61 3.59 -9.32 11.43
CA PHE A 61 2.52 -9.40 10.44
C PHE A 61 1.65 -8.13 10.37
N LEU A 62 1.28 -7.58 11.54
CA LEU A 62 0.44 -6.39 11.59
C LEU A 62 1.20 -5.13 11.17
N THR A 63 2.50 -5.06 11.46
CA THR A 63 3.36 -3.98 10.96
C THR A 63 3.44 -4.04 9.43
N ALA A 64 3.71 -5.24 8.88
CA ALA A 64 3.75 -5.45 7.44
C ALA A 64 2.45 -5.05 6.77
N THR A 65 1.29 -5.46 7.32
CA THR A 65 -0.02 -5.15 6.74
C THR A 65 -0.36 -3.66 6.79
N LYS A 66 -0.02 -2.97 7.88
CA LYS A 66 -0.28 -1.53 8.01
C LYS A 66 0.63 -0.70 7.10
N LEU A 67 1.92 -1.02 7.06
CA LEU A 67 2.89 -0.30 6.25
C LEU A 67 2.67 -0.57 4.75
N ALA A 68 2.51 -1.84 4.37
CA ALA A 68 2.39 -2.26 2.98
C ALA A 68 1.09 -1.76 2.32
N ARG A 69 -0.05 -1.79 3.03
CA ARG A 69 -1.31 -1.18 2.53
C ARG A 69 -1.18 0.32 2.32
N ARG A 70 -0.38 1.00 3.14
CA ARG A 70 -0.18 2.44 3.05
C ARG A 70 0.80 2.81 1.93
N TRP A 71 1.86 2.02 1.75
CA TRP A 71 2.83 2.19 0.67
C TRP A 71 2.18 2.29 -0.70
N ARG A 72 1.12 1.48 -0.93
CA ARG A 72 0.23 1.58 -2.10
C ARG A 72 -0.06 3.05 -2.44
N ARG A 73 -0.64 3.81 -1.50
CA ARG A 73 -1.07 5.20 -1.78
C ARG A 73 0.05 6.26 -1.72
N ALA A 74 1.27 5.90 -1.32
CA ALA A 74 2.35 6.84 -1.07
C ALA A 74 3.41 6.90 -2.19
N ALA A 75 3.53 5.85 -3.02
CA ALA A 75 4.66 5.62 -3.93
C ALA A 75 4.77 6.57 -5.15
N ARG A 76 4.00 7.65 -5.24
CA ARG A 76 4.02 8.57 -6.42
C ARG A 76 4.87 9.84 -6.24
N TRP A 77 5.77 9.88 -5.26
CA TRP A 77 6.54 11.09 -4.90
C TRP A 77 8.06 10.90 -4.80
N PHE A 78 8.61 9.80 -5.32
CA PHE A 78 10.05 9.61 -5.51
C PHE A 78 10.32 9.11 -6.93
#